data_AF-A0A2V9ZC90-F1
#
_entry.id   AF-A0A2V9ZC90-F1
#
_cell.length_a   1.000
_cell.length_b   1.000
_cell.length_c   1.000
_cell.angle_alpha   90.00
_cell.angle_beta   90.00
_cell.angle_gamma   90.00
#
_symmetry.space_group_name_H-M   'P 1'
#
loop_
_entity.id
_entity.type
_entity.pdbx_description
1 polymer ?
#
loop_
_entity_poly.entity_id
_entity_poly.type
_entity_poly.pdbx_seq_one_letter_code
_entity_poly.pdbx_strand_id
1 'polypeptide(L)'
;MCGDAGRILEVLINLIENGIKFTPSGGAVTVQASLVQTDPDFVYISVVDTGCGIRPEARALIFERLYQDPNAVDNSRKGLGLGLFIAKELVTLHGGRIWVASEFGHGSTFSFTLPLYSLPKLLFPVITYQEKLRDDIVLVQVSLKPLIKPSRPGWKETCQRCLEVLQRCVYLDKDLVLPPMTTDGSEETFLVVASTDMKRAEIMMTRIREQLGKLTNLESAGELRVSAQAVPLPDIATGLSLQDQVREVAVTVNEMVRTALAGN
;
A
#
# COMPACT_ATOMS: atom_id res chain seq x y z
N MET A 1 -0.73 1.81 -4.22
CA MET A 1 -0.81 0.51 -3.53
C MET A 1 -1.02 0.79 -2.05
N CYS A 2 -2.15 0.38 -1.46
CA CYS A 2 -2.28 0.35 0.01
C CYS A 2 -1.69 -0.97 0.50
N GLY A 3 -0.39 -0.98 0.69
CA GLY A 3 0.38 -2.05 1.31
C GLY A 3 1.70 -1.42 1.70
N ASP A 4 2.32 -1.83 2.80
CA ASP A 4 3.61 -1.26 3.18
C ASP A 4 4.61 -1.61 2.08
N ALA A 5 4.89 -0.64 1.21
CA ALA A 5 5.71 -0.83 0.01
C ALA A 5 7.11 -1.34 0.38
N GLY A 6 7.63 -0.94 1.55
CA GLY A 6 8.89 -1.45 2.09
C GLY A 6 8.82 -2.93 2.43
N ARG A 7 7.71 -3.38 3.01
CA ARG A 7 7.49 -4.81 3.34
C ARG A 7 7.23 -5.67 2.11
N ILE A 8 6.53 -5.14 1.10
CA ILE A 8 6.34 -5.86 -0.17
C ILE A 8 7.67 -5.97 -0.92
N LEU A 9 8.51 -4.93 -0.88
CA LEU A 9 9.86 -4.98 -1.40
C LEU A 9 10.72 -6.03 -0.67
N GLU A 10 10.58 -6.14 0.65
CA GLU A 10 11.26 -7.18 1.46
C GLU A 10 10.85 -8.60 1.01
N VAL A 11 9.57 -8.84 0.72
CA VAL A 11 9.10 -10.11 0.12
C VAL A 11 9.79 -10.37 -1.21
N LEU A 12 9.79 -9.39 -2.12
CA LEU A 12 10.39 -9.53 -3.45
C LEU A 12 11.90 -9.80 -3.39
N ILE A 13 12.63 -9.04 -2.57
CA ILE A 13 14.07 -9.22 -2.36
C ILE A 13 14.34 -10.64 -1.87
N ASN A 14 13.61 -11.12 -0.85
CA ASN A 14 13.79 -12.48 -0.33
C ASN A 14 13.58 -13.55 -1.40
N LEU A 15 12.58 -13.41 -2.27
CA LEU A 15 12.30 -14.37 -3.34
C LEU A 15 13.36 -14.31 -4.45
N ILE A 16 13.78 -13.11 -4.86
CA ILE A 16 14.79 -12.91 -5.90
C ILE A 16 16.16 -13.37 -5.43
N GLU A 17 16.56 -13.06 -4.20
CA GLU A 17 17.83 -13.52 -3.63
C GLU A 17 17.87 -15.05 -3.55
N ASN A 18 16.77 -15.70 -3.18
CA ASN A 18 16.67 -17.16 -3.23
C ASN A 18 16.83 -17.67 -4.68
N GLY A 19 16.14 -17.05 -5.65
CA GLY A 19 16.29 -17.40 -7.06
C GLY A 19 17.74 -17.31 -7.53
N ILE A 20 18.43 -16.19 -7.26
CA ILE A 20 19.84 -15.98 -7.64
C ILE A 20 20.74 -17.00 -6.96
N LYS A 21 20.54 -17.23 -5.67
CA LYS A 21 21.35 -18.12 -4.85
C LYS A 21 21.29 -19.59 -5.28
N PHE A 22 20.13 -20.06 -5.74
CA PHE A 22 19.92 -21.45 -6.14
C PHE A 22 19.94 -21.68 -7.66
N THR A 23 20.17 -20.63 -8.44
CA THR A 23 20.36 -20.71 -9.90
C THR A 23 21.85 -20.75 -10.24
N PRO A 24 22.33 -21.75 -11.02
CA PRO A 24 23.72 -21.80 -11.46
C PRO A 24 24.05 -20.74 -12.51
N SER A 25 25.34 -20.50 -12.77
CA SER A 25 25.79 -19.60 -13.82
C SER A 25 25.18 -19.97 -15.18
N GLY A 26 24.63 -18.98 -15.89
CA GLY A 26 23.93 -19.20 -17.17
C GLY A 26 22.43 -19.50 -17.04
N GLY A 27 21.91 -19.65 -15.81
CA GLY A 27 20.47 -19.68 -15.56
C GLY A 27 19.87 -18.26 -15.46
N ALA A 28 18.54 -18.20 -15.28
CA ALA A 28 17.79 -16.95 -15.24
C ALA A 28 16.83 -16.90 -14.04
N VAL A 29 16.59 -15.67 -13.57
CA VAL A 29 15.53 -15.35 -12.62
C VAL A 29 14.60 -14.33 -13.27
N THR A 30 13.33 -14.66 -13.40
CA THR A 30 12.31 -13.84 -14.07
C THR A 30 11.25 -13.41 -13.07
N VAL A 31 10.92 -12.12 -13.06
CA VAL A 31 9.83 -11.57 -12.24
C VAL A 31 8.66 -11.24 -13.17
N GLN A 32 7.46 -11.67 -12.80
CA GLN A 32 6.23 -11.42 -13.53
C GLN A 32 5.17 -10.86 -12.59
N ALA A 33 4.34 -9.95 -13.10
CA ALA A 33 3.20 -9.41 -12.38
C ALA A 33 1.99 -9.32 -13.32
N SER A 34 0.81 -9.70 -12.85
CA SER A 34 -0.44 -9.63 -13.59
C SER A 34 -1.63 -9.51 -12.64
N LEU A 35 -2.78 -9.07 -13.14
CA LEU A 35 -4.03 -9.16 -12.37
C LEU A 35 -4.48 -10.63 -12.31
N VAL A 36 -5.02 -11.05 -11.17
CA VAL A 36 -5.65 -12.37 -11.07
C VAL A 36 -6.94 -12.34 -11.89
N GLN A 37 -7.03 -13.16 -12.94
CA GLN A 37 -8.17 -13.15 -13.86
C GLN A 37 -9.51 -13.47 -13.17
N THR A 38 -9.48 -14.38 -12.19
CA THR A 38 -10.67 -14.80 -11.43
C THR A 38 -11.03 -13.84 -10.30
N ASP A 39 -10.11 -12.95 -9.92
CA ASP A 39 -10.31 -11.98 -8.85
C ASP A 39 -9.49 -10.70 -9.13
N PRO A 40 -10.05 -9.73 -9.87
CA PRO A 40 -9.34 -8.52 -10.26
C PRO A 40 -8.98 -7.62 -9.07
N ASP A 41 -9.44 -7.95 -7.85
CA ASP A 41 -9.00 -7.34 -6.60
C ASP A 41 -7.69 -7.90 -6.08
N PHE A 42 -7.01 -8.77 -6.82
CA PHE A 42 -5.70 -9.26 -6.44
C PHE A 42 -4.69 -9.08 -7.58
N VAL A 43 -3.48 -8.70 -7.21
CA VAL A 43 -2.32 -8.81 -8.09
C VAL A 43 -1.66 -10.15 -7.84
N TYR A 44 -1.33 -10.86 -8.90
CA TYR A 44 -0.48 -12.04 -8.91
C TYR A 44 0.94 -11.63 -9.26
N ILE A 45 1.90 -12.04 -8.44
CA ILE A 45 3.32 -11.83 -8.66
C ILE A 45 4.02 -13.17 -8.59
N SER A 46 4.94 -13.42 -9.52
CA SER A 46 5.78 -14.63 -9.48
C SER A 46 7.24 -14.35 -9.77
N VAL A 47 8.10 -15.07 -9.06
CA VAL A 47 9.55 -15.14 -9.26
C VAL A 47 9.89 -16.55 -9.72
N VAL A 48 10.34 -16.67 -10.97
CA VAL A 48 10.67 -17.93 -11.65
C VAL A 48 12.18 -18.05 -11.74
N ASP A 49 12.75 -19.11 -11.18
CA ASP A 49 14.15 -19.47 -11.29
C ASP A 49 14.34 -20.73 -12.14
N THR A 50 15.46 -20.83 -12.84
CA THR A 50 15.87 -22.04 -13.58
C THR A 50 16.93 -22.83 -12.79
N GLY A 51 16.82 -22.83 -11.46
CA GLY A 51 17.79 -23.42 -10.55
C GLY A 51 17.60 -24.93 -10.34
N CYS A 52 18.14 -25.42 -9.23
CA CYS A 52 18.08 -26.86 -8.91
C CYS A 52 16.68 -27.36 -8.52
N GLY A 53 15.71 -26.48 -8.34
CA GLY A 53 14.36 -26.82 -7.90
C GLY A 53 14.29 -27.38 -6.49
N ILE A 54 13.09 -27.80 -6.08
CA ILE A 54 12.77 -28.19 -4.70
C ILE A 54 12.23 -29.61 -4.68
N ARG A 55 12.84 -30.44 -3.82
CA ARG A 55 12.41 -31.81 -3.57
C ARG A 55 10.95 -31.84 -3.08
N PRO A 56 10.12 -32.81 -3.53
CA PRO A 56 8.71 -32.87 -3.15
C PRO A 56 8.46 -32.80 -1.64
N GLU A 57 9.30 -33.45 -0.84
CA GLU A 57 9.19 -33.53 0.61
C GLU A 57 9.47 -32.18 1.29
N ALA A 58 10.30 -31.35 0.67
CA ALA A 58 10.67 -30.03 1.19
C ALA A 58 9.61 -28.95 0.87
N ARG A 59 8.81 -29.12 -0.19
CA ARG A 59 7.87 -28.08 -0.68
C ARG A 59 6.89 -27.57 0.36
N ALA A 60 6.40 -28.45 1.24
CA ALA A 60 5.48 -28.08 2.30
C ALA A 60 6.18 -27.37 3.47
N LEU A 61 7.49 -27.55 3.62
CA LEU A 61 8.27 -27.13 4.77
C LEU A 61 9.12 -25.89 4.51
N ILE A 62 9.36 -25.51 3.26
CA ILE A 62 10.23 -24.37 2.92
C ILE A 62 9.78 -23.02 3.50
N PHE A 63 8.49 -22.89 3.85
CA PHE A 63 7.95 -21.70 4.47
C PHE A 63 7.92 -21.78 6.00
N GLU A 64 8.35 -22.90 6.59
CA GLU A 64 8.42 -23.06 8.04
C GLU A 64 9.65 -22.35 8.60
N ARG A 65 9.49 -21.83 9.82
CA ARG A 65 10.53 -21.06 10.49
C ARG A 65 11.78 -21.91 10.71
N LEU A 66 12.93 -21.38 10.33
CA LEU A 66 14.25 -22.02 10.46
C LEU A 66 14.40 -23.33 9.64
N TYR A 67 13.50 -23.59 8.70
CA TYR A 67 13.65 -24.75 7.83
C TYR A 67 14.81 -24.58 6.86
N GLN A 68 15.64 -25.61 6.77
CA GLN A 68 16.68 -25.77 5.78
C GLN A 68 16.62 -27.19 5.25
N ASP A 69 16.71 -27.40 3.93
CA ASP A 69 16.77 -28.75 3.38
C ASP A 69 18.08 -29.43 3.85
N PRO A 70 17.98 -30.51 4.66
CA PRO A 70 19.17 -31.21 5.16
C PRO A 70 19.97 -31.88 4.03
N ASN A 71 19.37 -32.09 2.86
CA ASN A 71 19.98 -32.69 1.68
C ASN A 71 20.48 -31.65 0.67
N ALA A 72 20.51 -30.37 1.02
CA ALA A 72 21.08 -29.33 0.18
C ALA A 72 22.59 -29.59 -0.02
N VAL A 73 22.98 -29.87 -1.26
CA VAL A 73 24.32 -30.34 -1.65
C VAL A 73 25.42 -29.29 -1.42
N ASP A 74 25.04 -28.00 -1.30
CA ASP A 74 25.97 -26.89 -1.18
C ASP A 74 25.88 -26.22 0.21
N ASN A 75 26.67 -26.74 1.17
CA ASN A 75 26.77 -26.22 2.54
C ASN A 75 27.30 -24.77 2.61
N SER A 76 27.89 -24.25 1.53
CA SER A 76 28.49 -22.91 1.46
C SER A 76 27.45 -21.79 1.34
N ARG A 77 26.22 -22.11 0.92
CA ARG A 77 25.12 -21.14 0.69
C ARG A 77 24.09 -21.17 1.82
N LYS A 78 24.46 -21.42 3.08
CA LYS A 78 23.49 -21.49 4.19
C LYS A 78 23.15 -20.08 4.71
N GLY A 79 21.87 -19.71 4.62
CA GLY A 79 21.28 -18.57 5.35
C GLY A 79 20.39 -19.08 6.48
N LEU A 80 19.97 -18.23 7.42
CA LEU A 80 19.22 -18.61 8.64
C LEU A 80 17.87 -19.34 8.44
N GLY A 81 17.40 -19.56 7.20
CA GLY A 81 16.10 -20.20 6.94
C GLY A 81 14.91 -19.34 7.35
N LEU A 82 15.09 -18.02 7.40
CA LEU A 82 14.07 -17.07 7.83
C LEU A 82 13.39 -16.33 6.68
N GLY A 83 14.07 -16.17 5.53
CA GLY A 83 13.58 -15.31 4.44
C GLY A 83 12.21 -15.73 3.88
N LEU A 84 12.01 -17.02 3.59
CA LEU A 84 10.72 -17.52 3.09
C LEU A 84 9.62 -17.48 4.15
N PHE A 85 9.97 -17.75 5.41
CA PHE A 85 9.03 -17.62 6.53
C PHE A 85 8.56 -16.16 6.68
N ILE A 86 9.49 -15.20 6.70
CA ILE A 86 9.17 -13.76 6.77
C ILE A 86 8.32 -13.35 5.57
N ALA A 87 8.67 -13.80 4.36
CA ALA A 87 7.89 -13.51 3.16
C ALA A 87 6.44 -14.01 3.29
N LYS A 88 6.23 -15.23 3.82
CA LYS A 88 4.89 -15.77 4.08
C LYS A 88 4.12 -14.96 5.11
N GLU A 89 4.74 -14.59 6.22
CA GLU A 89 4.09 -13.78 7.26
C GLU A 89 3.68 -12.41 6.70
N LEU A 90 4.59 -11.73 5.97
CA LEU A 90 4.30 -10.43 5.37
C LEU A 90 3.15 -10.51 4.35
N VAL A 91 3.17 -11.48 3.44
CA VAL A 91 2.08 -11.67 2.47
C VAL A 91 0.76 -11.96 3.17
N THR A 92 0.77 -12.81 4.20
CA THR A 92 -0.44 -13.18 4.96
C THR A 92 -1.00 -11.98 5.73
N LEU A 93 -0.15 -11.17 6.36
CA LEU A 93 -0.54 -9.94 7.06
C LEU A 93 -1.18 -8.91 6.13
N HIS A 94 -0.80 -8.91 4.85
CA HIS A 94 -1.42 -8.07 3.83
C HIS A 94 -2.72 -8.66 3.25
N GLY A 95 -3.21 -9.79 3.78
CA GLY A 95 -4.42 -10.47 3.28
C GLY A 95 -4.19 -11.25 1.98
N GLY A 96 -2.93 -11.48 1.62
CA GLY A 96 -2.52 -12.23 0.45
C GLY A 96 -2.30 -13.72 0.73
N ARG A 97 -1.83 -14.43 -0.30
CA ARG A 97 -1.38 -15.84 -0.20
C ARG A 97 -0.06 -16.01 -0.92
N ILE A 98 0.84 -16.83 -0.38
CA ILE A 98 2.10 -17.25 -1.05
C ILE A 98 2.14 -18.77 -1.22
N TRP A 99 2.74 -19.24 -2.30
CA TRP A 99 2.95 -20.65 -2.58
C TRP A 99 4.15 -20.86 -3.53
N VAL A 100 4.49 -22.11 -3.77
CA VAL A 100 5.55 -22.50 -4.70
C VAL A 100 5.07 -23.61 -5.63
N ALA A 101 5.45 -23.53 -6.90
CA ALA A 101 5.45 -24.65 -7.83
C ALA A 101 6.90 -24.91 -8.23
N SER A 102 7.39 -26.13 -8.12
CA SER A 102 8.78 -26.45 -8.44
C SER A 102 8.88 -27.88 -8.92
N GLU A 103 9.89 -28.16 -9.74
CA GLU A 103 10.29 -29.50 -10.12
C GLU A 103 11.79 -29.66 -9.87
N PHE A 104 12.16 -30.76 -9.21
CA PHE A 104 13.57 -31.00 -8.87
C PHE A 104 14.39 -31.14 -10.16
N GLY A 105 15.47 -30.36 -10.26
CA GLY A 105 16.32 -30.26 -11.45
C GLY A 105 15.86 -29.26 -12.53
N HIS A 106 14.67 -28.67 -12.41
CA HIS A 106 14.09 -27.81 -13.46
C HIS A 106 13.78 -26.37 -13.00
N GLY A 107 13.96 -26.08 -11.71
CA GLY A 107 13.76 -24.75 -11.13
C GLY A 107 12.50 -24.62 -10.28
N SER A 108 12.18 -23.39 -9.91
CA SER A 108 11.04 -23.07 -9.04
C SER A 108 10.32 -21.81 -9.48
N THR A 109 9.04 -21.75 -9.17
CA THR A 109 8.16 -20.59 -9.34
C THR A 109 7.55 -20.29 -7.99
N PHE A 110 8.05 -19.24 -7.34
CA PHE A 110 7.45 -18.70 -6.14
C PHE A 110 6.40 -17.68 -6.54
N SER A 111 5.18 -17.85 -6.04
CA SER A 111 4.05 -17.03 -6.42
C SER A 111 3.37 -16.48 -5.19
N PHE A 112 2.93 -15.23 -5.25
CA PHE A 112 2.08 -14.66 -4.21
C PHE A 112 1.02 -13.73 -4.79
N THR A 113 -0.07 -13.57 -4.04
CA THR A 113 -1.11 -12.61 -4.33
C THR A 113 -1.17 -11.55 -3.24
N LEU A 114 -1.54 -10.33 -3.62
CA LEU A 114 -1.85 -9.26 -2.69
C LEU A 114 -3.16 -8.57 -3.09
N PRO A 115 -4.00 -8.17 -2.13
CA PRO A 115 -5.16 -7.33 -2.42
C PRO A 115 -4.74 -6.03 -3.11
N LEU A 116 -5.39 -5.74 -4.23
CA LEU A 116 -5.37 -4.46 -4.92
C LEU A 116 -6.42 -3.57 -4.31
N TYR A 117 -5.97 -2.65 -3.48
CA TYR A 117 -6.79 -1.52 -3.07
C TYR A 117 -6.97 -0.58 -4.26
N SER A 118 -8.09 -0.74 -4.95
CA SER A 118 -8.53 0.10 -6.06
C SER A 118 -9.18 1.37 -5.50
N LEU A 119 -8.65 2.55 -5.85
CA LEU A 119 -9.21 3.83 -5.42
C LEU A 119 -10.71 3.96 -5.77
N PRO A 120 -11.20 3.60 -6.99
CA PRO A 120 -12.63 3.55 -7.26
C PRO A 120 -13.44 2.73 -6.26
N LYS A 121 -12.94 1.56 -5.82
CA LYS A 121 -13.64 0.68 -4.87
C LYS A 121 -13.69 1.27 -3.47
N LEU A 122 -12.61 1.93 -3.04
CA LEU A 122 -12.56 2.64 -1.76
C LEU A 122 -13.45 3.88 -1.76
N LEU A 123 -13.51 4.58 -2.89
CA LEU A 123 -14.34 5.77 -3.05
C LEU A 123 -15.82 5.43 -3.13
N PHE A 124 -16.20 4.32 -3.79
CA PHE A 124 -17.59 3.97 -4.04
C PHE A 124 -18.53 4.15 -2.82
N PRO A 125 -18.29 3.55 -1.64
CA PRO A 125 -19.19 3.70 -0.49
C PRO A 125 -19.21 5.13 0.09
N VAL A 126 -18.14 5.89 -0.14
CA VAL A 126 -17.96 7.25 0.36
C VAL A 126 -18.69 8.23 -0.53
N ILE A 127 -18.43 8.17 -1.84
CA ILE A 127 -18.87 9.17 -2.82
C ILE A 127 -20.24 8.88 -3.43
N THR A 128 -20.85 7.73 -3.13
CA THR A 128 -22.18 7.38 -3.61
C THR A 128 -23.20 7.28 -2.48
N TYR A 129 -24.47 7.51 -2.81
CA TYR A 129 -25.62 7.32 -1.92
C TYR A 129 -26.87 7.05 -2.77
N GLN A 130 -27.67 6.05 -2.39
CA GLN A 130 -28.91 5.67 -3.11
C GLN A 130 -28.69 5.51 -4.64
N GLU A 131 -27.64 4.76 -5.01
CA GLU A 131 -27.26 4.49 -6.42
C GLU A 131 -26.94 5.74 -7.26
N LYS A 132 -26.58 6.85 -6.61
CA LYS A 132 -26.16 8.09 -7.28
C LYS A 132 -24.85 8.60 -6.68
N LEU A 133 -24.12 9.37 -7.48
CA LEU A 133 -23.00 10.16 -6.98
C LEU A 133 -23.52 11.24 -6.03
N ARG A 134 -22.78 11.52 -4.96
CA ARG A 134 -23.08 12.66 -4.08
C ARG A 134 -22.71 13.97 -4.78
N ASP A 135 -23.43 15.03 -4.44
CA ASP A 135 -23.37 16.31 -5.14
C ASP A 135 -22.05 17.06 -4.97
N ASP A 136 -21.37 16.84 -3.85
CA ASP A 136 -20.13 17.53 -3.50
C ASP A 136 -19.11 16.56 -2.91
N ILE A 137 -17.88 16.64 -3.43
CA ILE A 137 -16.73 15.89 -2.93
C ILE A 137 -15.57 16.88 -2.77
N VAL A 138 -14.89 16.81 -1.63
CA VAL A 138 -13.73 17.64 -1.31
C VAL A 138 -12.56 16.75 -0.94
N LEU A 139 -11.39 17.06 -1.52
CA LEU A 139 -10.12 16.49 -1.13
C LEU A 139 -9.47 17.41 -0.10
N VAL A 140 -9.39 16.95 1.14
CA VAL A 140 -8.68 17.63 2.24
C VAL A 140 -7.27 17.07 2.33
N GLN A 141 -6.27 17.96 2.31
CA GLN A 141 -4.87 17.62 2.46
C GLN A 141 -4.38 18.09 3.82
N VAL A 142 -3.71 17.18 4.54
CA VAL A 142 -3.07 17.43 5.83
C VAL A 142 -1.59 17.09 5.69
N SER A 143 -0.75 18.10 5.64
CA SER A 143 0.70 17.97 5.52
C SER A 143 1.38 18.23 6.87
N LEU A 144 2.31 17.34 7.23
CA LEU A 144 3.19 17.47 8.40
C LEU A 144 4.63 17.59 7.93
N LYS A 145 5.27 18.71 8.25
CA LYS A 145 6.66 18.98 7.90
C LYS A 145 7.51 19.11 9.16
N PRO A 146 8.59 18.33 9.35
CA PRO A 146 9.47 18.47 10.50
C PRO A 146 10.24 19.79 10.43
N LEU A 147 10.44 20.44 11.59
CA LEU A 147 11.17 21.72 11.68
C LEU A 147 12.69 21.56 11.43
N ILE A 148 13.24 20.38 11.66
CA ILE A 148 14.68 20.08 11.54
C ILE A 148 14.83 18.83 10.66
N LYS A 149 15.77 18.88 9.69
CA LYS A 149 16.20 17.72 8.91
C LYS A 149 17.63 17.30 9.34
N PRO A 150 17.91 16.02 9.63
CA PRO A 150 16.97 14.90 9.67
C PRO A 150 15.96 15.03 10.83
N SER A 151 14.78 14.45 10.63
CA SER A 151 13.69 14.50 11.63
C SER A 151 14.12 13.89 12.96
N ARG A 152 13.61 14.43 14.08
CA ARG A 152 13.91 13.92 15.42
C ARG A 152 13.50 12.45 15.59
N PRO A 153 14.17 11.68 16.47
CA PRO A 153 13.69 10.36 16.90
C PRO A 153 12.25 10.49 17.41
N GLY A 154 11.34 9.64 16.92
CA GLY A 154 9.90 9.70 17.26
C GLY A 154 9.02 10.48 16.28
N TRP A 155 9.57 11.06 15.20
CA TRP A 155 8.75 11.68 14.15
C TRP A 155 7.74 10.70 13.53
N LYS A 156 8.18 9.48 13.22
CA LYS A 156 7.31 8.42 12.69
C LYS A 156 6.14 8.08 13.64
N GLU A 157 6.40 8.03 14.93
CA GLU A 157 5.36 7.79 15.96
C GLU A 157 4.40 8.99 16.06
N THR A 158 4.92 10.20 15.88
CA THR A 158 4.10 11.42 15.84
C THR A 158 3.18 11.43 14.61
N CYS A 159 3.68 11.08 13.42
CA CYS A 159 2.87 10.89 12.21
C CYS A 159 1.79 9.83 12.42
N GLN A 160 2.13 8.70 13.06
CA GLN A 160 1.16 7.64 13.37
C GLN A 160 0.05 8.13 14.30
N ARG A 161 0.39 8.87 15.37
CA ARG A 161 -0.61 9.46 16.26
C ARG A 161 -1.48 10.51 15.56
N CYS A 162 -0.93 11.28 14.63
CA CYS A 162 -1.71 12.19 13.80
C CYS A 162 -2.73 11.43 12.94
N LEU A 163 -2.32 10.33 12.32
CA LEU A 163 -3.23 9.48 11.54
C LEU A 163 -4.38 8.96 12.40
N GLU A 164 -4.10 8.48 13.61
CA GLU A 164 -5.13 8.00 14.56
C GLU A 164 -6.13 9.11 14.96
N VAL A 165 -5.64 10.32 15.21
CA VAL A 165 -6.51 11.47 15.53
C VAL A 165 -7.35 11.85 14.31
N LEU A 166 -6.76 11.86 13.12
CA LEU A 166 -7.42 12.22 11.89
C LEU A 166 -8.52 11.20 11.52
N GLN A 167 -8.27 9.90 11.72
CA GLN A 167 -9.27 8.84 11.58
C GLN A 167 -10.46 9.00 12.56
N ARG A 168 -10.28 9.64 13.72
CA ARG A 168 -11.36 9.98 14.65
C ARG A 168 -12.08 11.28 14.30
N CYS A 169 -11.49 12.09 13.42
CA CYS A 169 -12.03 13.37 12.98
C CYS A 169 -12.85 13.26 11.68
N VAL A 170 -13.06 12.06 11.15
CA VAL A 170 -13.79 11.81 9.91
C VAL A 170 -15.02 10.95 10.16
N TYR A 171 -16.04 11.09 9.32
CA TYR A 171 -17.25 10.27 9.35
C TYR A 171 -17.04 8.99 8.56
N LEU A 172 -17.14 7.84 9.23
CA LEU A 172 -16.83 6.53 8.64
C LEU A 172 -17.66 6.19 7.39
N ASP A 173 -18.84 6.79 7.24
CA ASP A 173 -19.79 6.58 6.14
C ASP A 173 -19.67 7.59 5.00
N LYS A 174 -18.91 8.68 5.18
CA LYS A 174 -18.86 9.82 4.23
C LYS A 174 -17.46 10.29 3.87
N ASP A 175 -16.46 9.84 4.61
CA ASP A 175 -15.09 10.28 4.48
C ASP A 175 -14.15 9.08 4.37
N LEU A 176 -13.18 9.17 3.46
CA LEU A 176 -12.11 8.19 3.27
C LEU A 176 -10.77 8.82 3.59
N VAL A 177 -10.07 8.31 4.60
CA VAL A 177 -8.66 8.64 4.82
C VAL A 177 -7.82 7.74 3.93
N LEU A 178 -7.11 8.33 2.96
CA LEU A 178 -6.16 7.61 2.12
C LEU A 178 -4.91 7.26 2.95
N PRO A 179 -4.22 6.16 2.64
CA PRO A 179 -2.98 5.83 3.32
C PRO A 179 -1.96 6.97 3.23
N PRO A 180 -1.11 7.14 4.25
CA PRO A 180 -0.06 8.14 4.22
C PRO A 180 0.83 7.94 2.98
N MET A 181 1.11 9.05 2.29
CA MET A 181 2.03 9.06 1.16
C MET A 181 3.27 9.84 1.59
N THR A 182 4.38 9.12 1.78
CA THR A 182 5.67 9.71 2.13
C THR A 182 6.37 10.20 0.87
N THR A 183 6.72 11.50 0.82
CA THR A 183 7.67 12.05 -0.15
C THR A 183 9.06 12.10 0.51
N ASP A 184 9.94 11.20 0.09
CA ASP A 184 11.39 11.18 0.39
C ASP A 184 11.79 11.53 1.84
N GLY A 185 11.04 10.99 2.81
CA GLY A 185 11.38 11.01 4.23
C GLY A 185 11.38 12.39 4.90
N SER A 186 10.77 13.41 4.29
CA SER A 186 10.84 14.77 4.83
C SER A 186 9.53 15.53 4.96
N GLU A 187 8.44 15.06 4.36
CA GLU A 187 7.09 15.57 4.60
C GLU A 187 6.11 14.40 4.57
N GLU A 188 5.23 14.33 5.57
CA GLU A 188 4.20 13.31 5.64
C GLU A 188 2.87 13.94 5.22
N THR A 189 2.26 13.44 4.16
CA THR A 189 0.97 13.95 3.67
C THR A 189 -0.12 12.91 3.87
N PHE A 190 -1.19 13.31 4.55
CA PHE A 190 -2.44 12.56 4.68
C PHE A 190 -3.51 13.23 3.83
N LEU A 191 -4.31 12.42 3.14
CA LEU A 191 -5.37 12.91 2.28
C LEU A 191 -6.70 12.32 2.74
N VAL A 192 -7.74 13.15 2.78
CA VAL A 192 -9.10 12.75 3.10
C VAL A 192 -10.00 13.10 1.93
N VAL A 193 -10.71 12.11 1.41
CA VAL A 193 -11.78 12.35 0.44
C VAL A 193 -13.09 12.42 1.22
N ALA A 194 -13.67 13.61 1.33
CA ALA A 194 -14.85 13.87 2.12
C ALA A 194 -16.03 14.19 1.21
N SER A 195 -17.16 13.53 1.42
CA SER A 195 -18.37 13.76 0.63
C SER A 195 -19.19 14.90 1.22
N THR A 196 -18.69 16.10 1.01
CA THR A 196 -19.20 17.32 1.61
C THR A 196 -18.87 18.54 0.77
N ASP A 197 -19.68 19.60 0.91
CA ASP A 197 -19.38 20.91 0.33
C ASP A 197 -18.16 21.58 1.00
N MET A 198 -17.63 22.62 0.33
CA MET A 198 -16.44 23.34 0.80
C MET A 198 -16.65 24.06 2.15
N LYS A 199 -17.86 24.53 2.46
CA LYS A 199 -18.15 25.22 3.73
C LYS A 199 -18.06 24.25 4.91
N ARG A 200 -18.63 23.06 4.75
CA ARG A 200 -18.54 21.98 5.75
C ARG A 200 -17.14 21.41 5.83
N ALA A 201 -16.40 21.35 4.71
CA ALA A 201 -14.99 20.99 4.72
C ALA A 201 -14.15 21.98 5.53
N GLU A 202 -14.42 23.29 5.48
CA GLU A 202 -13.75 24.29 6.33
C GLU A 202 -13.96 24.04 7.83
N ILE A 203 -15.17 23.63 8.22
CA ILE A 203 -15.47 23.23 9.61
C ILE A 203 -14.68 21.97 9.98
N MET A 204 -14.65 20.97 9.11
CA MET A 204 -13.84 19.76 9.29
C MET A 204 -12.35 20.08 9.44
N MET A 205 -11.80 20.93 8.58
CA MET A 205 -10.41 21.36 8.65
C MET A 205 -10.10 22.10 9.96
N THR A 206 -11.01 22.95 10.42
CA THR A 206 -10.85 23.66 11.70
C THR A 206 -10.78 22.67 12.85
N ARG A 207 -11.69 21.69 12.89
CA ARG A 207 -11.64 20.60 13.88
C ARG A 207 -10.34 19.80 13.78
N ILE A 208 -9.89 19.44 12.58
CA ILE A 208 -8.62 18.71 12.37
C ILE A 208 -7.44 19.53 12.94
N ARG A 209 -7.35 20.83 12.62
CA ARG A 209 -6.29 21.71 13.14
C ARG A 209 -6.31 21.77 14.66
N GLU A 210 -7.48 21.94 15.27
CA GLU A 210 -7.61 21.99 16.73
C GLU A 210 -7.21 20.67 17.41
N GLN A 211 -7.60 19.53 16.86
CA GLN A 211 -7.29 18.22 17.45
C GLN A 211 -5.83 17.84 17.28
N LEU A 212 -5.25 18.11 16.09
CA LEU A 212 -3.84 17.86 15.85
C LEU A 212 -2.93 18.86 16.59
N GLY A 213 -3.35 20.11 16.76
CA GLY A 213 -2.62 21.11 17.54
C GLY A 213 -2.46 20.74 19.02
N LYS A 214 -3.42 20.00 19.59
CA LYS A 214 -3.32 19.49 20.98
C LYS A 214 -2.26 18.42 21.18
N LEU A 215 -1.67 17.89 20.12
CA LEU A 215 -0.56 16.95 20.23
C LEU A 215 0.70 17.73 20.65
N THR A 216 1.06 17.64 21.93
CA THR A 216 2.22 18.33 22.56
C THR A 216 3.55 18.17 21.80
N ASN A 217 3.69 17.09 21.03
CA ASN A 217 4.89 16.83 20.24
C ASN A 217 4.89 17.56 18.89
N LEU A 218 3.72 17.90 18.33
CA LEU A 218 3.63 18.51 17.00
C LEU A 218 4.12 19.95 17.01
N GLU A 219 3.68 20.76 17.98
CA GLU A 219 4.03 22.19 18.10
C GLU A 219 5.54 22.43 18.21
N SER A 220 6.28 21.48 18.79
CA SER A 220 7.73 21.58 18.99
C SER A 220 8.57 20.76 17.99
N ALA A 221 7.92 19.96 17.13
CA ALA A 221 8.61 19.07 16.18
C ALA A 221 8.32 19.37 14.70
N GLY A 222 7.19 20.00 14.36
CA GLY A 222 6.78 20.19 12.97
C GLY A 222 5.78 21.32 12.71
N GLU A 223 5.65 21.68 11.44
CA GLU A 223 4.61 22.56 10.91
C GLU A 223 3.43 21.71 10.40
N LEU A 224 2.21 22.09 10.77
CA LEU A 224 0.96 21.49 10.30
C LEU A 224 0.31 22.41 9.27
N ARG A 225 0.04 21.89 8.07
CA ARG A 225 -0.74 22.57 7.04
C ARG A 225 -1.99 21.75 6.70
N VAL A 226 -3.12 22.43 6.64
CA VAL A 226 -4.41 21.82 6.26
C VAL A 226 -5.08 22.67 5.20
N SER A 227 -5.23 22.10 4.00
CA SER A 227 -5.88 22.71 2.85
C SER A 227 -6.97 21.80 2.31
N ALA A 228 -7.85 22.34 1.46
CA ALA A 228 -8.89 21.58 0.81
C ALA A 228 -9.08 22.07 -0.63
N GLN A 229 -9.55 21.18 -1.50
CA GLN A 229 -9.91 21.48 -2.88
C GLN A 229 -11.17 20.70 -3.26
N ALA A 230 -12.09 21.34 -3.98
CA ALA A 230 -13.24 20.64 -4.54
C ALA A 230 -12.77 19.65 -5.61
N VAL A 231 -13.33 18.43 -5.59
CA VAL A 231 -13.07 17.41 -6.61
C VAL A 231 -14.10 17.60 -7.73
N PRO A 232 -13.66 17.89 -8.97
CA PRO A 232 -14.56 17.95 -10.11
C PRO A 232 -15.33 16.64 -10.29
N LEU A 233 -16.64 16.73 -10.48
CA LEU A 233 -17.52 15.58 -10.71
C LEU A 233 -17.84 15.46 -12.20
N PRO A 234 -18.03 14.23 -12.71
CA PRO A 234 -18.45 14.01 -14.09
C PRO A 234 -19.85 14.57 -14.35
N ASP A 235 -20.09 15.07 -15.56
CA ASP A 235 -21.39 15.61 -15.94
C ASP A 235 -22.42 14.47 -16.03
N ILE A 236 -23.48 14.57 -15.23
CA ILE A 236 -24.57 13.59 -15.15
C ILE A 236 -25.27 13.42 -16.53
N ALA A 237 -25.22 14.45 -17.39
CA ALA A 237 -25.81 14.41 -18.73
C ALA A 237 -25.12 13.43 -19.70
N THR A 238 -23.92 12.94 -19.36
CA THR A 238 -23.14 12.01 -20.20
C THR A 238 -23.74 10.60 -20.32
N GLY A 239 -24.71 10.24 -19.46
CA GLY A 239 -25.34 8.92 -19.46
C GLY A 239 -24.43 7.77 -19.02
N LEU A 240 -23.29 8.09 -18.39
CA LEU A 240 -22.34 7.10 -17.87
C LEU A 240 -22.98 6.24 -16.76
N SER A 241 -22.57 4.97 -16.69
CA SER A 241 -22.93 4.11 -15.57
C SER A 241 -22.35 4.65 -14.25
N LEU A 242 -22.98 4.35 -13.10
CA LEU A 242 -22.45 4.79 -11.80
C LEU A 242 -21.02 4.29 -11.57
N GLN A 243 -20.68 3.09 -12.04
CA GLN A 243 -19.34 2.54 -11.91
C GLN A 243 -18.31 3.35 -12.71
N ASP A 244 -18.68 3.82 -13.90
CA ASP A 244 -17.80 4.63 -14.73
C ASP A 244 -17.66 6.06 -14.19
N GLN A 245 -18.73 6.65 -13.67
CA GLN A 245 -18.67 7.92 -12.95
C GLN A 245 -17.71 7.85 -11.76
N VAL A 246 -17.78 6.78 -10.95
CA VAL A 246 -16.86 6.57 -9.81
C VAL A 246 -15.42 6.36 -10.28
N ARG A 247 -15.21 5.70 -11.43
CA ARG A 247 -13.87 5.55 -12.02
C ARG A 247 -13.31 6.90 -12.45
N GLU A 248 -14.09 7.76 -13.09
CA GLU A 248 -13.66 9.10 -13.48
C GLU A 248 -13.29 9.94 -12.26
N VAL A 249 -14.13 9.96 -11.22
CA VAL A 249 -13.81 10.65 -9.96
C VAL A 249 -12.50 10.12 -9.38
N ALA A 250 -12.27 8.80 -9.40
CA ALA A 250 -11.03 8.23 -8.91
C ALA A 250 -9.80 8.65 -9.72
N VAL A 251 -9.91 8.81 -11.04
CA VAL A 251 -8.84 9.35 -11.89
C VAL A 251 -8.54 10.78 -11.47
N THR A 252 -9.56 11.63 -11.34
CA THR A 252 -9.41 13.02 -10.90
C THR A 252 -8.78 13.14 -9.52
N VAL A 253 -9.24 12.35 -8.54
CA VAL A 253 -8.64 12.30 -7.20
C VAL A 253 -7.17 11.90 -7.27
N ASN A 254 -6.82 10.89 -8.07
CA ASN A 254 -5.44 10.43 -8.21
C ASN A 254 -4.53 11.49 -8.86
N GLU A 255 -5.04 12.25 -9.83
CA GLU A 255 -4.32 13.40 -10.40
C GLU A 255 -4.11 14.50 -9.37
N MET A 256 -5.15 14.88 -8.63
CA MET A 256 -5.05 15.88 -7.55
C MET A 256 -4.07 15.45 -6.46
N VAL A 257 -4.08 14.16 -6.07
CA VAL A 257 -3.09 13.57 -5.14
C VAL A 257 -1.68 13.76 -5.68
N ARG A 258 -1.43 13.45 -6.96
CA ARG A 258 -0.10 13.60 -7.57
C ARG A 258 0.36 15.05 -7.57
N THR A 259 -0.53 15.99 -7.91
CA THR A 259 -0.21 17.42 -7.87
C THR A 259 0.07 17.91 -6.45
N ALA A 260 -0.72 17.46 -5.48
CA ALA A 260 -0.52 17.77 -4.06
C ALA A 260 0.83 17.27 -3.53
N LEU A 261 1.32 16.12 -4.01
CA LEU A 261 2.62 15.58 -3.64
C LEU A 261 3.80 16.20 -4.41
N ALA A 262 3.59 16.63 -5.66
CA ALA A 262 4.63 17.26 -6.49
C ALA A 262 4.87 18.74 -6.15
N GLY A 263 3.89 19.41 -5.54
CA GLY A 263 3.97 20.82 -5.13
C GLY A 263 4.70 21.07 -3.80
N ASN A 264 5.24 20.03 -3.14
CA ASN A 264 5.87 20.08 -1.82
C ASN A 264 7.39 19.88 -1.88
#